data_AF-A0A2A2II90-F1
#
_entry.id   AF-A0A2A2II90-F1
#
_cell.length_a   1.000
_cell.length_b   1.000
_cell.length_c   1.000
_cell.angle_alpha   90.00
_cell.angle_beta   90.00
_cell.angle_gamma   90.00
#
_symmetry.space_group_name_H-M   'P 1'
#
loop_
_entity.id
_entity.type
_entity.pdbx_description
1 polymer ?
#
loop_
_entity_poly.entity_id
_entity_poly.type
_entity_poly.pdbx_seq_one_letter_code
_entity_poly.pdbx_strand_id
1 'polypeptide(L)'
;DGDVTAVDVTASGALTGATIANANGSFSVDASGNVSGNDVTAIGDVTGATFANTLNTFSVDADGNITGESIIVDGKTYISSSGLNANGSVISNVGKGDVTESSTDAVNGSQLYEVRSQIKTYTAGNGIAIDEADNNKISIKKGNGIEFDSSGNVTVKAAQDGNLVVGANGVSLSKTVSGLTSLSTDALAVTNNATVKGTLG
;
A
#
# COMPACT_ATOMS: atom_id res chain seq x y z
N ASP A 1 11.22 -13.51 71.08
CA ASP A 1 11.02 -12.11 70.67
C ASP A 1 12.25 -11.31 70.98
N GLY A 2 13.10 -11.16 69.98
CA GLY A 2 14.32 -10.36 70.07
C GLY A 2 14.88 -10.20 68.67
N ASP A 3 15.12 -8.97 68.26
CA ASP A 3 15.74 -8.69 66.98
C ASP A 3 17.19 -9.19 67.01
N VAL A 4 17.58 -9.95 65.99
CA VAL A 4 18.97 -10.37 65.80
C VAL A 4 19.67 -9.28 65.00
N THR A 5 20.57 -8.55 65.65
CA THR A 5 21.48 -7.60 64.98
C THR A 5 22.87 -8.24 64.89
N ALA A 6 23.26 -8.66 63.70
CA ALA A 6 24.59 -9.21 63.42
C ALA A 6 25.06 -8.73 62.04
N VAL A 7 26.38 -8.56 61.90
CA VAL A 7 27.00 -8.14 60.63
C VAL A 7 26.95 -9.29 59.62
N ASP A 8 27.25 -10.50 60.08
CA ASP A 8 27.17 -11.72 59.28
C ASP A 8 26.24 -12.71 59.98
N VAL A 9 25.21 -13.16 59.26
CA VAL A 9 24.32 -14.23 59.70
C VAL A 9 24.46 -15.39 58.72
N THR A 10 25.08 -16.48 59.16
CA THR A 10 25.14 -17.73 58.40
C THR A 10 24.25 -18.76 59.05
N ALA A 11 23.21 -19.21 58.35
CA ALA A 11 22.35 -20.30 58.77
C ALA A 11 22.57 -21.50 57.84
N SER A 12 22.83 -22.67 58.42
CA SER A 12 23.12 -23.90 57.69
C SER A 12 21.91 -24.81 57.51
N GLY A 13 20.71 -24.35 57.85
CA GLY A 13 19.45 -25.08 57.76
C GLY A 13 18.32 -24.24 57.15
N ALA A 14 17.10 -24.78 57.13
CA ALA A 14 15.93 -24.04 56.68
C ALA A 14 15.66 -22.85 57.63
N LEU A 15 15.70 -21.62 57.12
CA LEU A 15 15.17 -20.47 57.84
C LEU A 15 13.64 -20.47 57.68
N THR A 16 12.92 -20.69 58.77
CA THR A 16 11.46 -20.63 58.81
C THR A 16 11.02 -19.44 59.66
N GLY A 17 10.28 -18.51 59.07
CA GLY A 17 9.70 -17.35 59.74
C GLY A 17 8.54 -16.78 58.91
N ALA A 18 7.61 -16.07 59.55
CA ALA A 18 6.48 -15.45 58.83
C ALA A 18 6.97 -14.40 57.81
N THR A 19 8.11 -13.76 58.09
CA THR A 19 8.80 -12.84 57.18
C THR A 19 10.31 -12.92 57.42
N ILE A 20 11.12 -13.01 56.35
CA ILE A 20 12.56 -12.76 56.38
C ILE A 20 12.78 -11.38 55.76
N ALA A 21 13.12 -10.35 56.55
CA ALA A 21 13.32 -8.99 56.05
C ALA A 21 14.56 -8.33 56.65
N ASN A 22 15.18 -7.43 55.91
CA ASN A 22 16.19 -6.54 56.48
C ASN A 22 15.55 -5.31 57.13
N ALA A 23 16.26 -4.70 58.09
CA ALA A 23 15.71 -3.61 58.89
C ALA A 23 15.34 -2.35 58.08
N ASN A 24 15.98 -2.13 56.93
CA ASN A 24 15.69 -1.00 56.04
C ASN A 24 14.62 -1.31 54.98
N GLY A 25 14.06 -2.52 54.97
CA GLY A 25 12.99 -2.95 54.06
C GLY A 25 13.39 -3.11 52.60
N SER A 26 14.68 -3.07 52.25
CA SER A 26 15.14 -3.22 50.87
C SER A 26 15.06 -4.66 50.34
N PHE A 27 14.80 -5.64 51.22
CA PHE A 27 14.52 -7.03 50.87
C PHE A 27 13.58 -7.66 51.88
N SER A 28 12.56 -8.37 51.40
CA SER A 28 11.72 -9.25 52.22
C SER A 28 11.25 -10.50 51.47
N VAL A 29 11.07 -11.59 52.21
CA VAL A 29 10.33 -12.79 51.80
C VAL A 29 9.16 -12.96 52.75
N ASP A 30 7.94 -12.98 52.23
CA ASP A 30 6.72 -13.17 53.03
C ASP A 30 6.39 -14.65 53.26
N ALA A 31 5.35 -14.92 54.07
CA ALA A 31 4.91 -16.27 54.39
C ALA A 31 4.40 -17.08 53.18
N SER A 32 4.09 -16.41 52.06
CA SER A 32 3.70 -17.05 50.80
C SER A 32 4.90 -17.31 49.88
N GLY A 33 6.11 -16.93 50.29
CA GLY A 33 7.33 -17.04 49.51
C GLY A 33 7.53 -15.93 48.48
N ASN A 34 6.73 -14.85 48.53
CA ASN A 34 6.92 -13.73 47.62
C ASN A 34 8.17 -12.95 48.02
N VAL A 35 9.02 -12.66 47.03
CA VAL A 35 10.24 -11.86 47.21
C VAL A 35 9.93 -10.41 46.81
N SER A 36 10.16 -9.48 47.73
CA SER A 36 10.14 -8.04 47.46
C SER A 36 11.54 -7.48 47.68
N GLY A 37 12.04 -6.70 46.73
CA GLY A 37 13.31 -6.00 46.88
C GLY A 37 13.41 -4.85 45.90
N ASN A 38 14.22 -3.83 46.23
CA ASN A 38 14.41 -2.67 45.35
C ASN A 38 15.07 -3.09 44.03
N ASP A 39 16.09 -3.95 44.12
CA ASP A 39 16.79 -4.53 42.99
C ASP A 39 16.71 -6.06 43.11
N VAL A 40 15.90 -6.70 42.28
CA VAL A 40 15.80 -8.17 42.21
C VAL A 40 16.42 -8.64 40.90
N THR A 41 17.62 -9.21 40.98
CA THR A 41 18.29 -9.84 39.83
C THR A 41 18.14 -11.35 39.94
N ALA A 42 17.48 -11.97 38.97
CA ALA A 42 17.45 -13.42 38.84
C ALA A 42 18.61 -13.87 37.94
N ILE A 43 19.37 -14.87 38.39
CA ILE A 43 20.42 -15.51 37.58
C ILE A 43 19.83 -16.83 37.08
N GLY A 44 19.47 -16.89 35.79
CA GLY A 44 18.83 -18.04 35.15
C GLY A 44 17.46 -17.71 34.58
N ASP A 45 16.68 -18.74 34.25
CA ASP A 45 15.32 -18.58 33.72
C ASP A 45 14.38 -18.07 34.82
N VAL A 46 13.68 -16.98 34.54
CA VAL A 46 12.56 -16.52 35.36
C VAL A 46 11.29 -17.16 34.81
N THR A 47 10.91 -18.31 35.38
CA THR A 47 9.67 -19.01 35.01
C THR A 47 8.56 -18.68 36.01
N GLY A 48 7.49 -18.05 35.56
CA GLY A 48 6.30 -17.76 36.37
C GLY A 48 5.06 -17.66 35.48
N ALA A 49 3.87 -17.83 36.06
CA ALA A 49 2.62 -17.67 35.31
C ALA A 49 2.43 -16.24 34.77
N THR A 50 3.12 -15.25 35.35
CA THR A 50 3.17 -13.87 34.88
C THR A 50 4.45 -13.20 35.39
N PHE A 51 5.16 -12.47 34.53
CA PHE A 51 6.19 -11.51 34.91
C PHE A 51 5.64 -10.11 34.72
N ALA A 52 5.19 -9.44 35.79
CA ALA A 52 4.62 -8.09 35.74
C ALA A 52 5.38 -7.15 36.67
N ASN A 53 5.61 -5.91 36.24
CA ASN A 53 5.93 -4.84 37.18
C ASN A 53 4.68 -4.53 38.05
N THR A 54 4.85 -4.13 39.32
CA THR A 54 3.77 -3.79 40.25
C THR A 54 2.74 -2.80 39.69
N LEU A 55 3.13 -1.94 38.75
CA LEU A 55 2.23 -0.99 38.07
C LEU A 55 1.63 -1.51 36.76
N ASN A 56 1.88 -2.77 36.39
CA ASN A 56 1.50 -3.41 35.13
C ASN A 56 1.88 -2.60 33.88
N THR A 57 2.92 -1.75 33.98
CA THR A 57 3.43 -0.95 32.86
C THR A 57 4.11 -1.82 31.79
N PHE A 58 4.60 -2.99 32.21
CA PHE A 58 5.07 -4.07 31.37
C PHE A 58 4.77 -5.41 32.07
N SER A 59 4.10 -6.32 31.38
CA SER A 59 4.00 -7.71 31.81
C SER A 59 4.08 -8.71 30.65
N VAL A 60 4.54 -9.91 30.95
CA VAL A 60 4.50 -11.09 30.07
C VAL A 60 3.72 -12.18 30.80
N ASP A 61 2.62 -12.65 30.23
CA ASP A 61 1.81 -13.73 30.82
C ASP A 61 2.34 -15.14 30.43
N ALA A 62 1.69 -16.19 30.96
CA ALA A 62 2.06 -17.58 30.71
C ALA A 62 1.94 -17.99 29.23
N ASP A 63 1.12 -17.29 28.45
CA ASP A 63 0.93 -17.53 27.02
C ASP A 63 1.93 -16.71 26.17
N GLY A 64 2.76 -15.88 26.81
CA GLY A 64 3.76 -15.04 26.17
C GLY A 64 3.22 -13.71 25.65
N ASN A 65 1.97 -13.34 26.00
CA ASN A 65 1.43 -12.05 25.62
C ASN A 65 2.15 -10.93 26.38
N ILE A 66 2.54 -9.90 25.64
CA ILE A 66 3.16 -8.70 26.21
C ILE A 66 2.05 -7.66 26.42
N THR A 67 1.84 -7.22 27.65
CA THR A 67 0.97 -6.07 27.95
C THR A 67 1.82 -4.89 28.43
N GLY A 68 1.55 -3.71 27.89
CA GLY A 68 2.27 -2.48 28.22
C GLY A 68 1.79 -1.30 27.37
N GLU A 69 2.16 -0.08 27.76
CA GLU A 69 1.75 1.14 27.05
C GLU A 69 2.40 1.25 25.65
N SER A 70 3.63 0.77 25.53
CA SER A 70 4.38 0.76 24.27
C SER A 70 5.48 -0.31 24.25
N ILE A 71 5.88 -0.70 23.04
CA ILE A 71 7.11 -1.50 22.81
C ILE A 71 8.17 -0.57 22.23
N ILE A 72 9.26 -0.38 22.98
CA ILE A 72 10.40 0.46 22.61
C ILE A 72 11.64 -0.41 22.46
N VAL A 73 12.33 -0.32 21.32
CA VAL A 73 13.59 -1.02 21.05
C VAL A 73 14.62 0.01 20.62
N ASP A 74 15.77 0.04 21.30
CA ASP A 74 16.86 1.02 21.07
C ASP A 74 16.38 2.48 21.03
N GLY A 75 15.50 2.84 21.97
CA GLY A 75 14.93 4.19 22.10
C GLY A 75 13.91 4.57 21.02
N LYS A 76 13.46 3.63 20.17
CA LYS A 76 12.43 3.85 19.15
C LYS A 76 11.15 3.11 19.51
N THR A 77 10.01 3.78 19.42
CA THR A 77 8.68 3.19 19.65
C THR A 77 8.22 2.41 18.42
N TYR A 78 7.98 1.11 18.57
CA TYR A 78 7.48 0.23 17.51
C TYR A 78 5.98 -0.07 17.63
N ILE A 79 5.46 -0.17 18.85
CA ILE A 79 4.02 -0.37 19.10
C ILE A 79 3.59 0.64 20.16
N SER A 80 2.45 1.29 19.94
CA SER A 80 1.79 2.16 20.93
C SER A 80 0.26 2.07 20.79
N SER A 81 -0.47 2.86 21.57
CA SER A 81 -1.93 3.05 21.39
C SER A 81 -2.33 3.55 19.99
N SER A 82 -1.39 4.11 19.22
CA SER A 82 -1.60 4.54 17.83
C SER A 82 -1.33 3.44 16.79
N GLY A 83 -0.90 2.25 17.21
CA GLY A 83 -0.60 1.11 16.35
C GLY A 83 0.90 0.88 16.11
N LEU A 84 1.22 0.27 14.96
CA LEU A 84 2.58 -0.13 14.58
C LEU A 84 3.33 1.00 13.88
N ASN A 85 4.57 1.27 14.31
CA ASN A 85 5.48 2.24 13.71
C ASN A 85 6.80 1.55 13.32
N ALA A 86 7.04 1.38 12.03
CA ALA A 86 8.29 0.79 11.51
C ALA A 86 9.50 1.75 11.53
N ASN A 87 9.33 2.99 11.99
CA ASN A 87 10.39 4.01 12.10
C ASN A 87 11.16 4.20 10.78
N GLY A 88 10.44 4.24 9.65
CA GLY A 88 11.03 4.40 8.31
C GLY A 88 11.69 3.14 7.74
N SER A 89 11.64 2.01 8.45
CA SER A 89 12.21 0.74 7.99
C SER A 89 11.25 -0.01 7.05
N VAL A 90 11.82 -0.85 6.19
CA VAL A 90 11.04 -1.76 5.33
C VAL A 90 10.42 -2.86 6.20
N ILE A 91 9.11 -3.10 6.01
CA ILE A 91 8.41 -4.25 6.58
C ILE A 91 8.40 -5.36 5.51
N SER A 92 9.23 -6.38 5.69
CA SER A 92 9.28 -7.55 4.80
C SER A 92 8.35 -8.68 5.27
N ASN A 93 8.18 -9.71 4.44
CA ASN A 93 7.35 -10.90 4.73
C ASN A 93 5.87 -10.60 4.96
N VAL A 94 5.37 -9.51 4.38
CA VAL A 94 3.94 -9.18 4.35
C VAL A 94 3.27 -10.05 3.28
N GLY A 95 2.31 -10.89 3.70
CA GLY A 95 1.47 -11.66 2.80
C GLY A 95 0.65 -10.76 1.86
N LYS A 96 -0.03 -11.34 0.87
CA LYS A 96 -1.00 -10.57 0.09
C LYS A 96 -2.24 -10.33 0.97
N GLY A 97 -2.50 -9.08 1.31
CA GLY A 97 -3.70 -8.68 2.04
C GLY A 97 -4.92 -8.62 1.13
N ASP A 98 -6.12 -8.75 1.69
CA ASP A 98 -7.34 -8.59 0.92
C ASP A 98 -7.53 -7.14 0.43
N VAL A 99 -7.97 -6.96 -0.82
CA VAL A 99 -8.23 -5.64 -1.42
C VAL A 99 -9.73 -5.47 -1.63
N THR A 100 -10.42 -5.09 -0.56
CA THR A 100 -11.87 -4.83 -0.52
C THR A 100 -12.15 -3.50 0.20
N GLU A 101 -13.38 -2.98 0.08
CA GLU A 101 -13.77 -1.67 0.66
C GLU A 101 -13.58 -1.60 2.19
N SER A 102 -13.72 -2.73 2.89
CA SER A 102 -13.63 -2.82 4.34
C SER A 102 -12.35 -3.47 4.86
N SER A 103 -11.35 -3.71 4.00
CA SER A 103 -10.12 -4.40 4.41
C SER A 103 -9.27 -3.53 5.34
N THR A 104 -8.71 -4.14 6.39
CA THR A 104 -7.69 -3.53 7.25
C THR A 104 -6.34 -4.22 7.11
N ASP A 105 -6.17 -5.05 6.08
CA ASP A 105 -4.94 -5.78 5.84
C ASP A 105 -3.86 -4.88 5.24
N ALA A 106 -2.62 -5.17 5.60
CA ALA A 106 -1.48 -4.61 4.90
C ALA A 106 -1.38 -5.23 3.49
N VAL A 107 -1.16 -4.39 2.47
CA VAL A 107 -0.85 -4.85 1.10
C VAL A 107 0.65 -4.84 0.85
N ASN A 108 1.13 -5.77 0.04
CA ASN A 108 2.57 -5.87 -0.28
C ASN A 108 2.90 -5.33 -1.68
N GLY A 109 4.20 -5.24 -1.98
CA GLY A 109 4.68 -4.68 -3.25
C GLY A 109 4.22 -5.42 -4.51
N SER A 110 3.91 -6.73 -4.42
CA SER A 110 3.42 -7.48 -5.59
C SER A 110 2.03 -7.01 -6.05
N GLN A 111 1.17 -6.62 -5.11
CA GLN A 111 -0.17 -6.11 -5.40
C GLN A 111 -0.10 -4.73 -6.07
N LEU A 112 0.75 -3.83 -5.55
CA LEU A 112 0.99 -2.54 -6.19
C LEU A 112 1.64 -2.67 -7.57
N TYR A 113 2.51 -3.67 -7.74
CA TYR A 113 3.12 -3.97 -9.04
C TYR A 113 2.09 -4.43 -10.08
N GLU A 114 1.13 -5.28 -9.70
CA GLU A 114 0.03 -5.71 -10.58
C GLU A 114 -0.79 -4.50 -11.07
N VAL A 115 -1.14 -3.57 -10.18
CA VAL A 115 -1.83 -2.32 -10.54
C VAL A 115 -0.99 -1.48 -11.49
N ARG A 116 0.30 -1.27 -11.19
CA ARG A 116 1.23 -0.53 -12.07
C ARG A 116 1.32 -1.18 -13.45
N SER A 117 1.32 -2.51 -13.53
CA SER A 117 1.38 -3.24 -14.79
C SER A 117 0.14 -3.00 -15.63
N GLN A 118 -1.05 -3.02 -15.01
CA GLN A 118 -2.30 -2.70 -15.71
C GLN A 118 -2.29 -1.26 -16.25
N ILE A 119 -1.82 -0.29 -15.47
CA ILE A 119 -1.68 1.12 -15.90
C ILE A 119 -0.68 1.26 -17.07
N LYS A 120 0.44 0.52 -17.05
CA LYS A 120 1.40 0.49 -18.16
C LYS A 120 0.79 -0.03 -19.45
N THR A 121 -0.11 -1.01 -19.38
CA THR A 121 -0.80 -1.54 -20.56
C THR A 121 -1.62 -0.44 -21.27
N TYR A 122 -2.22 0.49 -20.51
CA TYR A 122 -2.94 1.64 -21.08
C TYR A 122 -2.03 2.70 -21.70
N THR A 123 -0.82 2.91 -21.17
CA THR A 123 0.13 3.90 -21.72
C THR A 123 0.99 3.36 -22.86
N ALA A 124 1.19 2.04 -22.96
CA ALA A 124 2.16 1.44 -23.89
C ALA A 124 1.59 0.43 -24.90
N GLY A 125 0.34 -0.04 -24.82
CA GLY A 125 -0.07 -1.21 -25.61
C GLY A 125 -1.50 -1.26 -26.12
N ASN A 126 -2.46 -0.66 -25.43
CA ASN A 126 -3.89 -0.83 -25.76
C ASN A 126 -4.42 0.16 -26.80
N GLY A 127 -3.67 0.36 -27.89
CA GLY A 127 -4.15 1.06 -29.08
C GLY A 127 -4.44 2.55 -28.92
N ILE A 128 -4.44 3.13 -27.71
CA ILE A 128 -4.77 4.54 -27.47
C ILE A 128 -3.71 5.15 -26.54
N ALA A 129 -3.04 6.22 -26.98
CA ALA A 129 -2.19 7.06 -26.16
C ALA A 129 -2.81 8.47 -26.06
N ILE A 130 -2.80 9.07 -24.87
CA ILE A 130 -3.21 10.47 -24.64
C ILE A 130 -1.93 11.25 -24.35
N ASP A 131 -1.59 12.19 -25.23
CA ASP A 131 -0.43 13.07 -25.06
C ASP A 131 -0.86 14.38 -24.41
N GLU A 132 -0.56 14.54 -23.11
CA GLU A 132 -0.88 15.77 -22.37
C GLU A 132 -0.05 16.98 -22.84
N ALA A 133 1.13 16.76 -23.43
CA ALA A 133 1.97 17.83 -23.96
C ALA A 133 1.48 18.34 -25.33
N ASP A 134 0.70 17.53 -26.07
CA ASP A 134 0.07 17.88 -27.36
C ASP A 134 -1.46 18.05 -27.19
N ASN A 135 -1.88 18.89 -26.23
CA ASN A 135 -3.29 19.25 -25.99
C ASN A 135 -4.25 18.04 -25.85
N ASN A 136 -3.84 17.02 -25.11
CA ASN A 136 -4.60 15.79 -24.88
C ASN A 136 -4.94 15.01 -26.15
N LYS A 137 -4.05 15.04 -27.15
CA LYS A 137 -4.25 14.32 -28.42
C LYS A 137 -4.28 12.81 -28.22
N ILE A 138 -5.29 12.18 -28.79
CA ILE A 138 -5.50 10.74 -28.79
C ILE A 138 -4.83 10.14 -30.03
N SER A 139 -3.77 9.35 -29.83
CA SER A 139 -3.01 8.69 -30.90
C SER A 139 -3.22 7.17 -30.87
N ILE A 140 -3.51 6.57 -32.03
CA ILE A 140 -3.64 5.11 -32.20
C ILE A 140 -2.41 4.54 -32.89
N LYS A 141 -1.78 3.50 -32.31
CA LYS A 141 -0.56 2.88 -32.86
C LYS A 141 -0.85 2.18 -34.19
N LYS A 142 0.05 2.35 -35.16
CA LYS A 142 0.02 1.69 -36.48
C LYS A 142 -0.11 0.17 -36.33
N GLY A 143 -1.21 -0.41 -36.83
CA GLY A 143 -1.49 -1.85 -36.77
C GLY A 143 -2.62 -2.26 -35.82
N ASN A 144 -3.01 -1.39 -34.88
CA ASN A 144 -4.23 -1.55 -34.09
C ASN A 144 -5.28 -0.63 -34.72
N GLY A 145 -6.17 -1.18 -35.54
CA GLY A 145 -7.09 -0.38 -36.37
C GLY A 145 -8.11 0.42 -35.56
N ILE A 146 -8.73 1.41 -36.21
CA ILE A 146 -10.00 1.97 -35.76
C ILE A 146 -11.05 0.88 -36.03
N GLU A 147 -11.69 0.36 -34.99
CA GLU A 147 -12.73 -0.66 -35.13
C GLU A 147 -13.96 -0.06 -35.82
N PHE A 148 -14.50 -0.78 -36.80
CA PHE A 148 -15.76 -0.44 -37.44
C PHE A 148 -16.92 -0.83 -36.51
N ASP A 149 -17.99 -0.03 -36.46
CA ASP A 149 -19.21 -0.46 -35.75
C ASP A 149 -19.81 -1.74 -36.36
N SER A 150 -20.85 -2.30 -35.74
CA SER A 150 -21.55 -3.50 -36.25
C SER A 150 -22.15 -3.32 -37.67
N SER A 151 -22.11 -2.10 -38.21
CA SER A 151 -22.58 -1.72 -39.53
C SER A 151 -21.43 -1.35 -40.48
N GLY A 152 -20.16 -1.47 -40.06
CA GLY A 152 -19.00 -1.22 -40.91
C GLY A 152 -18.55 0.26 -40.97
N ASN A 153 -18.91 1.11 -39.99
CA ASN A 153 -18.57 2.54 -40.02
C ASN A 153 -17.43 2.93 -39.06
N VAL A 154 -16.62 3.90 -39.48
CA VAL A 154 -15.65 4.62 -38.62
C VAL A 154 -16.23 5.98 -38.23
N THR A 155 -16.54 6.20 -36.94
CA THR A 155 -17.04 7.50 -36.44
C THR A 155 -15.87 8.43 -36.10
N VAL A 156 -15.51 9.31 -37.03
CA VAL A 156 -14.56 10.41 -36.75
C VAL A 156 -15.33 11.58 -36.15
N LYS A 157 -15.14 11.86 -34.85
CA LYS A 157 -15.60 13.11 -34.22
C LYS A 157 -14.74 14.28 -34.71
N ALA A 158 -14.90 14.70 -35.96
CA ALA A 158 -14.42 16.01 -36.37
C ALA A 158 -15.20 17.06 -35.58
N ALA A 159 -14.54 18.14 -35.16
CA ALA A 159 -15.25 19.31 -34.66
C ALA A 159 -16.35 19.70 -35.66
N GLN A 160 -17.50 20.19 -35.20
CA GLN A 160 -18.40 20.91 -36.10
C GLN A 160 -17.52 21.97 -36.82
N ASP A 161 -17.48 21.93 -38.16
CA ASP A 161 -16.62 22.75 -39.05
C ASP A 161 -15.16 22.28 -39.32
N GLY A 162 -14.80 21.05 -38.95
CA GLY A 162 -13.54 20.39 -39.35
C GLY A 162 -13.53 19.93 -40.82
N ASN A 163 -12.36 19.83 -41.46
CA ASN A 163 -12.24 19.56 -42.92
C ASN A 163 -12.84 18.21 -43.37
N LEU A 164 -12.99 17.23 -42.48
CA LEU A 164 -13.57 15.91 -42.78
C LEU A 164 -14.92 15.79 -42.08
N VAL A 165 -15.98 15.48 -42.83
CA VAL A 165 -17.35 15.29 -42.33
C VAL A 165 -17.79 13.87 -42.67
N VAL A 166 -18.24 13.11 -41.67
CA VAL A 166 -18.80 11.77 -41.86
C VAL A 166 -20.30 11.85 -41.59
N GLY A 167 -21.12 11.43 -42.56
CA GLY A 167 -22.58 11.45 -42.46
C GLY A 167 -23.22 10.20 -43.04
N ALA A 168 -24.55 10.14 -43.06
CA ALA A 168 -25.32 8.98 -43.56
C ALA A 168 -25.01 8.60 -45.02
N ASN A 169 -24.39 9.51 -45.78
CA ASN A 169 -24.03 9.34 -47.19
C ASN A 169 -22.51 9.11 -47.39
N GLY A 170 -21.76 8.82 -46.33
CA GLY A 170 -20.33 8.52 -46.39
C GLY A 170 -19.42 9.63 -45.87
N VAL A 171 -18.18 9.65 -46.36
CA VAL A 171 -17.11 10.57 -45.95
C VAL A 171 -16.97 11.71 -46.96
N SER A 172 -17.09 12.94 -46.48
CA SER A 172 -17.01 14.18 -47.25
C SER A 172 -15.93 15.11 -46.71
N LEU A 173 -15.51 16.08 -47.52
CA LEU A 173 -14.67 17.19 -47.08
C LEU A 173 -15.52 18.47 -46.98
N SER A 174 -15.43 19.22 -45.87
CA SER A 174 -16.24 20.42 -45.64
C SER A 174 -15.61 21.71 -46.16
N LYS A 175 -14.32 21.67 -46.55
CA LYS A 175 -13.58 22.83 -47.09
C LYS A 175 -13.00 22.49 -48.47
N THR A 176 -12.69 23.54 -49.23
CA THR A 176 -12.03 23.43 -50.54
C THR A 176 -10.71 22.65 -50.42
N VAL A 177 -10.55 21.61 -51.25
CA VAL A 177 -9.29 20.90 -51.40
C VAL A 177 -8.40 21.67 -52.39
N SER A 178 -7.34 22.31 -51.90
CA SER A 178 -6.32 22.95 -52.74
C SER A 178 -5.07 22.09 -52.86
N GLY A 179 -4.38 22.15 -54.01
CA GLY A 179 -3.10 21.44 -54.22
C GLY A 179 -3.20 19.96 -54.63
N LEU A 180 -4.40 19.47 -54.97
CA LEU A 180 -4.57 18.13 -55.51
C LEU A 180 -3.98 18.06 -56.94
N THR A 181 -2.95 17.25 -57.13
CA THR A 181 -2.21 17.19 -58.41
C THR A 181 -2.74 16.13 -59.38
N SER A 182 -3.44 15.11 -58.88
CA SER A 182 -4.08 14.09 -59.71
C SER A 182 -5.24 13.42 -58.97
N LEU A 183 -6.22 12.96 -59.73
CA LEU A 183 -7.32 12.12 -59.27
C LEU A 183 -7.57 11.06 -60.35
N SER A 184 -7.53 9.78 -60.01
CA SER A 184 -7.83 8.72 -60.97
C SER A 184 -9.32 8.75 -61.34
N THR A 185 -9.60 8.67 -62.63
CA THR A 185 -10.94 8.78 -63.22
C THR A 185 -11.80 7.55 -62.99
N ASP A 186 -11.21 6.41 -62.65
CA ASP A 186 -11.88 5.12 -62.71
C ASP A 186 -12.90 4.90 -61.56
N ALA A 187 -13.01 5.86 -60.62
CA ALA A 187 -13.86 5.74 -59.43
C ALA A 187 -14.70 6.99 -59.09
N LEU A 188 -14.69 8.07 -59.88
CA LEU A 188 -15.47 9.28 -59.57
C LEU A 188 -16.90 9.21 -60.14
N ALA A 189 -17.85 8.73 -59.34
CA ALA A 189 -19.27 8.82 -59.65
C ALA A 189 -19.84 10.19 -59.19
N VAL A 190 -20.02 11.12 -60.11
CA VAL A 190 -20.73 12.38 -59.84
C VAL A 190 -22.23 12.15 -60.04
N THR A 191 -23.00 12.13 -58.94
CA THR A 191 -24.44 11.82 -58.98
C THR A 191 -25.35 13.05 -59.15
N ASN A 192 -24.78 14.24 -59.09
CA ASN A 192 -25.46 15.51 -59.32
C ASN A 192 -24.62 16.35 -60.30
N ASN A 193 -24.16 17.54 -59.91
CA ASN A 193 -23.38 18.41 -60.79
C ASN A 193 -21.92 18.49 -60.34
N ALA A 194 -20.99 18.42 -61.31
CA ALA A 194 -19.59 18.79 -61.13
C ALA A 194 -19.25 19.99 -62.01
N THR A 195 -18.65 21.01 -61.43
CA THR A 195 -18.17 22.19 -62.16
C THR A 195 -16.65 22.17 -62.17
N VAL A 196 -16.06 21.86 -63.33
CA VAL A 196 -14.61 21.90 -63.53
C VAL A 196 -14.24 23.23 -64.16
N LYS A 197 -13.39 24.02 -63.49
CA LYS A 197 -12.81 25.24 -64.05
C LYS A 197 -11.39 24.93 -64.53
N GLY A 198 -11.23 24.59 -65.80
CA GLY A 198 -9.93 24.25 -66.40
C GLY A 198 -10.03 23.25 -67.54
N THR A 199 -8.89 22.80 -68.04
CA THR A 199 -8.79 21.78 -69.10
C THR A 199 -8.79 20.39 -68.47
N LEU A 200 -9.68 19.50 -68.91
CA LEU A 200 -9.55 18.05 -68.67
C LEU A 200 -8.42 17.55 -69.58
N GLY A 201 -7.34 17.07 -68.99
CA GLY A 201 -6.24 16.40 -69.68
C GLY A 201 -6.42 14.89 -69.70
#